data_AF-A0A970UHT0-F1
#
_entry.id   AF-A0A970UHT0-F1
#
_cell.length_a   1.000
_cell.length_b   1.000
_cell.length_c   1.000
_cell.angle_alpha   90.00
_cell.angle_beta   90.00
_cell.angle_gamma   90.00
#
_symmetry.space_group_name_H-M   'P 1'
#
loop_
_entity.id
_entity.type
_entity.pdbx_description
1 polymer ?
#
loop_
_entity_poly.entity_id
_entity_poly.type
_entity_poly.pdbx_seq_one_letter_code
_entity_poly.pdbx_strand_id
1 'polypeptide(L)'
;MKPTRSWRRSAISRNGEKPAVYSGLLFVSLRVLGSRSVKDRRRVTKSLLDRIRGRWNVSAMDLGPDGSWSEVFLGVAAVASGVQMTDERLNSVFSFLCAEEESGEFTIIDHWREVNSYDDISHATNK
;
A
#
# COMPACT_ATOMS: atom_id res chain seq x y z
N MET A 1 -13.25 22.81 29.21
CA MET A 1 -12.54 22.75 27.91
C MET A 1 -13.06 21.55 27.13
N LYS A 2 -13.72 21.77 25.99
CA LYS A 2 -14.19 20.70 25.09
C LYS A 2 -13.23 20.62 23.89
N PRO A 3 -12.86 19.43 23.38
CA PRO A 3 -11.99 19.34 22.22
C PRO A 3 -12.73 19.86 20.98
N THR A 4 -12.11 20.80 20.27
CA THR A 4 -12.62 21.44 19.06
C THR A 4 -12.62 20.44 17.90
N ARG A 5 -13.75 19.77 17.68
CA ARG A 5 -14.07 19.06 16.42
C ARG A 5 -14.26 20.09 15.31
N SER A 6 -13.24 20.41 14.52
CA SER A 6 -13.49 21.13 13.25
C SER A 6 -12.48 20.89 12.13
N TRP A 7 -12.06 19.64 11.91
CA TRP A 7 -11.47 19.25 10.60
C TRP A 7 -12.54 19.02 9.51
N ARG A 8 -13.83 19.28 9.80
CA ARG A 8 -14.97 18.93 8.93
C ARG A 8 -15.33 19.97 7.86
N ARG A 9 -14.55 21.03 7.64
CA ARG A 9 -14.91 22.05 6.64
C ARG A 9 -13.80 22.23 5.61
N SER A 10 -14.22 22.13 4.35
CA SER A 10 -13.53 22.59 3.14
C SER A 10 -12.69 21.57 2.35
N ALA A 11 -13.30 20.43 2.02
CA ALA A 11 -13.03 19.76 0.74
C ALA A 11 -14.38 19.56 0.03
N ILE A 12 -15.05 20.67 -0.26
CA ILE A 12 -16.37 20.68 -0.90
C ILE A 12 -16.13 21.06 -2.36
N SER A 13 -16.58 20.21 -3.29
CA SER A 13 -16.65 20.55 -4.72
C SER A 13 -17.44 21.86 -4.92
N ARG A 14 -17.27 22.54 -6.06
CA ARG A 14 -18.02 23.77 -6.39
C ARG A 14 -19.54 23.64 -6.19
N ASN A 15 -20.08 22.42 -6.18
CA ASN A 15 -21.51 22.12 -6.04
C ASN A 15 -21.96 21.63 -4.65
N GLY A 16 -21.12 21.63 -3.61
CA GLY A 16 -21.54 21.16 -2.28
C GLY A 16 -21.32 19.67 -2.00
N GLU A 17 -21.02 18.87 -3.02
CA GLU A 17 -20.73 17.44 -2.89
C GLU A 17 -19.29 17.18 -2.48
N LYS A 18 -19.08 16.22 -1.58
CA LYS A 18 -17.73 15.70 -1.29
C LYS A 18 -17.27 14.85 -2.46
N PRO A 19 -15.99 14.89 -2.86
CA PRO A 19 -15.47 13.95 -3.84
C PRO A 19 -15.64 12.53 -3.30
N ALA A 20 -16.04 11.60 -4.17
CA ALA A 20 -15.94 10.17 -3.84
C ALA A 20 -14.46 9.86 -3.59
N VAL A 21 -14.17 9.20 -2.47
CA VAL A 21 -12.81 8.83 -2.07
C VAL A 21 -12.78 7.33 -1.85
N TYR A 22 -11.79 6.68 -2.42
CA TYR A 22 -11.53 5.27 -2.25
C TYR A 22 -10.13 5.08 -1.70
N SER A 23 -9.98 4.20 -0.72
CA SER A 23 -8.68 3.75 -0.21
C SER A 23 -8.46 2.31 -0.61
N GLY A 24 -7.28 2.00 -1.12
CA GLY A 24 -6.90 0.65 -1.45
C GLY A 24 -5.65 0.21 -0.71
N LEU A 25 -5.61 -1.08 -0.35
CA LEU A 25 -4.48 -1.74 0.28
C LEU A 25 -4.08 -2.95 -0.55
N LEU A 26 -2.78 -3.12 -0.75
CA LEU A 26 -2.16 -4.31 -1.30
C LEU A 26 -1.13 -4.80 -0.30
N PHE A 27 -1.21 -6.08 0.05
CA PHE A 27 -0.22 -6.75 0.87
C PHE A 27 0.41 -7.89 0.10
N VAL A 28 1.73 -8.02 0.21
CA VAL A 28 2.49 -9.03 -0.53
C VAL A 28 3.52 -9.67 0.38
N SER A 29 3.45 -10.98 0.51
CA SER A 29 4.45 -11.79 1.21
C SER A 29 5.53 -12.21 0.22
N LEU A 30 6.77 -11.84 0.50
CA LEU A 30 7.94 -12.18 -0.32
C LEU A 30 8.94 -13.01 0.48
N ARG A 31 9.70 -13.83 -0.25
CA ARG A 31 10.90 -14.49 0.26
C ARG A 31 12.12 -14.07 -0.55
N VAL A 32 13.04 -13.34 0.08
CA VAL A 32 14.34 -12.98 -0.50
C VAL A 32 15.21 -14.23 -0.61
N LEU A 33 15.71 -14.49 -1.80
CA LEU A 33 16.52 -15.67 -2.12
C LEU A 33 17.99 -15.39 -1.83
N GLY A 34 18.70 -16.39 -1.29
CA GLY A 34 20.14 -16.30 -1.03
C GLY A 34 20.57 -15.28 0.04
N SER A 35 19.63 -14.65 0.76
CA SER A 35 19.95 -13.70 1.83
C SER A 35 20.63 -14.38 3.02
N ARG A 36 21.74 -13.80 3.49
CA ARG A 36 22.55 -14.32 4.61
C ARG A 36 22.59 -13.36 5.79
N SER A 37 21.83 -12.27 5.72
CA SER A 37 21.79 -11.25 6.77
C SER A 37 20.56 -10.37 6.66
N VAL A 38 20.22 -9.68 7.75
CA VAL A 38 19.18 -8.62 7.75
C VAL A 38 19.53 -7.50 6.75
N LYS A 39 20.82 -7.23 6.51
CA LYS A 39 21.26 -6.19 5.57
C LYS A 39 20.96 -6.57 4.12
N ASP A 40 21.19 -7.83 3.75
CA ASP A 40 20.91 -8.33 2.40
C ASP A 40 19.41 -8.23 2.09
N ARG A 41 18.57 -8.70 3.02
CA ARG A 41 17.11 -8.50 2.94
C ARG A 41 16.75 -7.04 2.75
N ARG A 42 17.25 -6.16 3.61
CA ARG A 42 16.98 -4.72 3.57
C ARG A 42 17.41 -4.09 2.25
N ARG A 43 18.48 -4.55 1.62
CA ARG A 43 18.91 -4.06 0.30
C ARG A 43 17.85 -4.33 -0.76
N VAL A 44 17.39 -5.57 -0.85
CA VAL A 44 16.36 -5.99 -1.82
C VAL A 44 15.04 -5.26 -1.55
N THR A 45 14.57 -5.31 -0.29
CA THR A 45 13.31 -4.67 0.10
C THR A 45 13.33 -3.16 -0.12
N LYS A 46 14.43 -2.47 0.25
CA LYS A 46 14.57 -1.03 0.04
C LYS A 46 14.52 -0.68 -1.46
N SER A 47 15.23 -1.43 -2.29
CA SER A 47 15.22 -1.23 -3.74
C SER A 47 13.81 -1.33 -4.32
N LEU A 48 13.03 -2.34 -3.91
CA LEU A 48 11.63 -2.49 -4.32
C LEU A 48 10.77 -1.31 -3.85
N LEU A 49 10.84 -0.96 -2.56
CA LEU A 49 10.05 0.12 -1.98
C LEU A 49 10.34 1.48 -2.63
N ASP A 50 11.63 1.80 -2.87
CA ASP A 50 12.04 3.05 -3.49
C ASP A 50 11.51 3.15 -4.93
N ARG A 51 11.57 2.05 -5.70
CA ARG A 51 11.03 1.98 -7.06
C ARG A 51 9.50 2.10 -7.09
N ILE A 52 8.80 1.44 -6.15
CA ILE A 52 7.34 1.54 -6.03
C ILE A 52 6.92 2.99 -5.73
N ARG A 53 7.51 3.60 -4.70
CA ARG A 53 7.19 4.98 -4.30
C ARG A 53 7.58 6.01 -5.37
N GLY A 54 8.63 5.73 -6.15
CA GLY A 54 9.07 6.61 -7.23
C GLY A 54 8.19 6.54 -8.49
N ARG A 55 7.54 5.41 -8.75
CA ARG A 55 6.76 5.18 -9.98
C ARG A 55 5.26 5.42 -9.82
N TRP A 56 4.71 5.19 -8.63
CA TRP A 56 3.28 5.39 -8.37
C TRP A 56 3.06 6.33 -7.19
N ASN A 57 1.98 7.11 -7.24
CA ASN A 57 1.52 7.89 -6.10
C ASN A 57 0.88 6.98 -5.04
N VAL A 58 1.71 6.28 -4.28
CA VAL A 58 1.33 5.31 -3.25
C VAL A 58 2.22 5.44 -2.02
N SER A 59 1.70 5.05 -0.87
CA SER A 59 2.52 4.71 0.29
C SER A 59 2.92 3.23 0.18
N ALA A 60 4.16 2.89 0.54
CA ALA A 60 4.63 1.50 0.55
C ALA A 60 5.56 1.30 1.76
N MET A 61 5.61 0.13 2.39
CA MET A 61 6.45 -0.13 3.56
C MET A 61 6.75 -1.63 3.73
N ASP A 62 7.92 -1.96 4.32
CA ASP A 62 8.22 -3.28 4.89
C ASP A 62 7.57 -3.36 6.28
N LEU A 63 6.58 -4.22 6.44
CA LEU A 63 5.83 -4.46 7.66
C LEU A 63 6.42 -5.63 8.49
N GLY A 64 7.57 -6.18 8.08
CA GLY A 64 8.31 -7.19 8.81
C GLY A 64 8.28 -8.59 8.17
N PRO A 65 8.52 -9.65 8.95
CA PRO A 65 8.89 -9.64 10.36
C PRO A 65 10.28 -9.05 10.61
N ASP A 66 10.44 -8.43 11.78
CA ASP A 66 11.73 -7.92 12.23
C ASP A 66 12.72 -9.06 12.47
N GLY A 67 14.00 -8.83 12.14
CA GLY A 67 15.07 -9.79 12.35
C GLY A 67 15.15 -10.94 11.35
N SER A 68 14.11 -11.19 10.53
CA SER A 68 14.17 -12.21 9.48
C SER A 68 15.23 -11.86 8.44
N TRP A 69 15.89 -12.86 7.85
CA TRP A 69 16.85 -12.65 6.77
C TRP A 69 16.20 -12.84 5.40
N SER A 70 15.09 -13.56 5.30
CA SER A 70 14.48 -13.91 4.01
C SER A 70 13.03 -13.46 3.88
N GLU A 71 12.27 -13.39 4.97
CA GLU A 71 10.84 -13.04 4.92
C GLU A 71 10.64 -11.54 4.91
N VAL A 72 9.77 -11.09 4.01
CA VAL A 72 9.39 -9.68 3.85
C VAL A 72 7.89 -9.62 3.63
N PHE A 73 7.24 -8.72 4.36
CA PHE A 73 5.83 -8.47 4.24
C PHE A 73 5.61 -7.02 3.79
N LEU A 74 5.35 -6.83 2.51
CA LEU A 74 5.14 -5.51 1.94
C LEU A 74 3.69 -5.06 2.14
N GLY A 75 3.50 -3.82 2.59
CA GLY A 75 2.23 -3.12 2.56
C GLY A 75 2.28 -1.94 1.61
N VAL A 76 1.27 -1.80 0.75
CA VAL A 76 1.10 -0.70 -0.19
C VAL A 76 -0.29 -0.10 -0.02
N ALA A 77 -0.40 1.22 0.04
CA ALA A 77 -1.66 1.95 0.19
C ALA A 77 -1.80 3.03 -0.88
N ALA A 78 -3.02 3.17 -1.41
CA ALA A 78 -3.37 4.15 -2.43
C ALA A 78 -4.69 4.86 -2.09
N VAL A 79 -4.84 6.10 -2.56
CA VAL A 79 -6.10 6.84 -2.50
C VAL A 79 -6.45 7.35 -3.91
N ALA A 80 -7.73 7.27 -4.28
CA ALA A 80 -8.20 7.73 -5.59
C ALA A 80 -9.66 8.21 -5.53
N SER A 81 -10.10 8.88 -6.59
CA SER A 81 -11.49 9.33 -6.77
C SER A 81 -12.42 8.30 -7.42
N GLY A 82 -11.94 7.06 -7.63
CA GLY A 82 -12.71 5.98 -8.23
C GLY A 82 -12.18 4.61 -7.80
N VAL A 83 -13.09 3.63 -7.69
CA VAL A 83 -12.74 2.25 -7.33
C VAL A 83 -11.82 1.62 -8.36
N GLN A 84 -12.13 1.75 -9.66
CA GLN A 84 -11.31 1.22 -10.76
C GLN A 84 -9.92 1.87 -10.77
N MET A 85 -9.83 3.18 -10.62
CA MET A 85 -8.54 3.88 -10.56
C MET A 85 -7.69 3.43 -9.37
N THR A 86 -8.32 3.08 -8.24
CA THR A 86 -7.60 2.54 -7.08
C THR A 86 -7.09 1.14 -7.37
N ASP A 87 -7.96 0.27 -7.88
CA ASP A 87 -7.63 -1.12 -8.17
C ASP A 87 -6.56 -1.24 -9.26
N GLU A 88 -6.69 -0.51 -10.37
CA GLU A 88 -5.70 -0.45 -11.45
C GLU A 88 -4.33 0.01 -10.96
N ARG A 89 -4.29 0.97 -10.02
CA ARG A 89 -3.04 1.45 -9.43
C ARG A 89 -2.37 0.35 -8.59
N LEU A 90 -3.14 -0.33 -7.73
CA LEU A 90 -2.61 -1.46 -6.96
C LEU A 90 -2.21 -2.63 -7.86
N ASN A 91 -2.96 -2.87 -8.93
CA ASN A 91 -2.64 -3.88 -9.93
C ASN A 91 -1.33 -3.59 -10.63
N SER A 92 -1.10 -2.33 -11.01
CA SER A 92 0.15 -1.91 -11.63
C SER A 92 1.36 -2.15 -10.72
N VAL A 93 1.22 -1.92 -9.42
CA VAL A 93 2.27 -2.22 -8.43
C VAL A 93 2.50 -3.72 -8.31
N PHE A 94 1.44 -4.52 -8.25
CA PHE A 94 1.56 -5.98 -8.18
C PHE A 94 2.18 -6.58 -9.44
N SER A 95 1.74 -6.17 -10.63
CA SER A 95 2.33 -6.60 -11.90
C SER A 95 3.81 -6.23 -12.01
N PHE A 96 4.23 -5.10 -11.45
CA PHE A 96 5.64 -4.76 -11.33
C PHE A 96 6.40 -5.72 -10.43
N LEU A 97 5.86 -6.09 -9.26
CA LEU A 97 6.49 -7.08 -8.39
C LEU A 97 6.64 -8.44 -9.10
N CYS A 98 5.63 -8.87 -9.86
CA CYS A 98 5.70 -10.10 -10.66
C CYS A 98 6.80 -10.03 -11.73
N ALA A 99 6.93 -8.90 -12.43
CA ALA A 99 8.02 -8.72 -13.40
C ALA A 99 9.40 -8.70 -12.72
N GLU A 100 9.51 -8.11 -11.53
CA GLU A 100 10.75 -8.06 -10.76
C GLU A 100 11.15 -9.42 -10.18
N GLU A 101 10.19 -10.32 -9.92
CA GLU A 101 10.45 -11.69 -9.47
C GLU A 101 11.30 -12.47 -10.50
N GLU A 102 11.19 -12.16 -11.80
CA GLU A 102 11.99 -12.77 -12.86
C GLU A 102 13.50 -12.53 -12.70
N SER A 103 13.90 -11.49 -11.96
CA SER A 103 15.32 -11.24 -11.64
C SER A 103 15.93 -12.31 -10.71
N GLY A 104 15.09 -13.07 -10.00
CA GLY A 104 15.52 -14.13 -9.08
C GLY A 104 16.06 -13.65 -7.73
N GLU A 105 15.95 -12.36 -7.37
CA GLU A 105 16.35 -11.88 -6.04
C GLU A 105 15.35 -12.24 -4.93
N PHE A 106 14.08 -12.49 -5.28
CA PHE A 106 13.03 -12.88 -4.36
C PHE A 106 11.98 -13.73 -5.07
N THR A 107 11.06 -14.31 -4.31
CA THR A 107 9.83 -14.93 -4.83
C THR A 107 8.60 -14.42 -4.09
N ILE A 108 7.47 -14.33 -4.80
CA ILE A 108 6.17 -13.97 -4.23
C ILE A 108 5.55 -15.24 -3.65
N ILE A 109 5.22 -15.19 -2.36
CA ILE A 109 4.59 -16.31 -1.65
C ILE A 109 3.07 -16.19 -1.68
N ASP A 110 2.55 -14.99 -1.42
CA ASP A 110 1.13 -14.71 -1.36
C ASP A 110 0.86 -13.21 -1.55
N HIS A 111 -0.37 -12.85 -1.92
CA HIS A 111 -0.82 -11.48 -1.95
C HIS A 111 -2.33 -11.37 -1.72
N TRP A 112 -2.76 -10.27 -1.11
CA TRP A 112 -4.17 -9.91 -1.05
C TRP A 112 -4.35 -8.40 -1.26
N ARG A 113 -5.55 -8.03 -1.72
CA ARG A 113 -5.89 -6.65 -2.04
C ARG A 113 -7.30 -6.33 -1.61
N GLU A 114 -7.50 -5.12 -1.13
CA GLU A 114 -8.81 -4.57 -0.77
C GLU A 114 -8.94 -3.13 -1.26
N VAL A 115 -10.15 -2.76 -1.68
CA VAL A 115 -10.50 -1.37 -2.01
C VAL A 115 -11.81 -1.04 -1.30
N ASN A 116 -11.80 0.03 -0.52
CA ASN A 116 -12.91 0.47 0.31
C ASN A 116 -13.34 1.89 -0.07
N SER A 117 -14.65 2.17 -0.04
CA SER A 117 -15.14 3.56 -0.13
C SER A 117 -14.91 4.26 1.20
N TYR A 118 -14.60 5.55 1.15
CA TYR A 118 -14.53 6.40 2.33
C TYR A 118 -15.85 6.41 3.10
N ASP A 119 -16.98 6.32 2.40
CA ASP A 119 -18.29 6.28 3.05
C ASP A 119 -18.44 5.01 3.91
N ASP A 120 -17.95 3.86 3.45
CA ASP A 120 -17.95 2.59 4.19
C ASP A 120 -17.15 2.69 5.50
N ILE A 121 -16.02 3.42 5.48
CA ILE A 121 -15.14 3.61 6.65
C ILE A 121 -15.71 4.68 7.59
N SER A 122 -16.36 5.73 7.06
CA SER A 122 -16.85 6.86 7.84
C SER A 122 -18.07 6.52 8.72
N HIS A 123 -18.78 5.44 8.39
CA HIS A 123 -19.88 4.89 9.17
C HIS A 123 -19.46 3.82 10.19
N ALA A 124 -18.18 3.45 10.24
CA ALA A 124 -17.62 2.66 11.33
C ALA A 124 -17.66 3.49 12.62
N THR A 125 -18.84 3.51 13.23
CA THR A 125 -19.12 4.15 14.50
C THR A 125 -18.25 3.44 15.52
N ASN A 126 -17.33 4.19 16.13
CA ASN A 126 -16.50 3.79 17.25
C ASN A 126 -17.41 3.13 18.31
N LYS A 127 -17.44 1.79 18.33
CA LYS A 127 -18.05 1.01 19.39
C LYS A 127 -17.06 0.83 20.51
#